data_AF-A0A814LU81-F1
#
_entry.id   AF-A0A814LU81-F1
#
_cell.length_a   1.000
_cell.length_b   1.000
_cell.length_c   1.000
_cell.angle_alpha   90.00
_cell.angle_beta   90.00
_cell.angle_gamma   90.00
#
_symmetry.space_group_name_H-M   'P 1'
#
loop_
_entity.id
_entity.type
_entity.pdbx_description
1 polymer ?
#
loop_
_entity_poly.entity_id
_entity_poly.type
_entity_poly.pdbx_seq_one_letter_code
_entity_poly.pdbx_strand_id
1 'polypeptide(L)'
;MQRISVRRQQLDNQNNKRWSISLIDNNDQDEQISCQSPYLTLLTNKLGIPQEKAERACVATGFRSVQAATDWLLQRQNDNRLIRSEFIIVLCPDERLNEQIQTFTSEIFRYLAQGNLLNDRQYLRAFKLSGFFHVPDRYVYSLHKIFDSVVEQYRKLIKQLLRTILYTTNDYLMLMPDIESKKLIQTIFDMFKQQFELIVPDVSIIPAKKIVHLTLTHGLSTLFHLSNDQRTSLIQLAQLCIELDRPINWNLRLYSRERSSMNETVYRVISSTKDTTNNKGLVLKANDLFMVLDNGRISEQENVFGE
;
A
#
# COMPACT_ATOMS: atom_id res chain seq x y z
N MET A 1 -20.86 -10.18 21.22
CA MET A 1 -19.69 -11.10 21.25
C MET A 1 -19.92 -12.20 20.22
N GLN A 2 -19.33 -12.09 19.03
CA GLN A 2 -19.43 -13.13 18.00
C GLN A 2 -18.46 -14.28 18.35
N ARG A 3 -18.96 -15.52 18.42
CA ARG A 3 -18.14 -16.73 18.61
C ARG A 3 -17.87 -17.36 17.24
N ILE A 4 -16.60 -17.40 16.85
CA ILE A 4 -16.13 -18.19 15.72
C ILE A 4 -15.94 -19.63 16.23
N SER A 5 -16.59 -20.61 15.61
CA SER A 5 -16.29 -22.03 15.85
C SER A 5 -15.70 -22.64 14.60
N VAL A 6 -14.50 -23.23 14.72
CA VAL A 6 -13.82 -23.97 13.67
C VAL A 6 -14.15 -25.44 13.88
N ARG A 7 -14.87 -26.07 12.94
CA ARG A 7 -15.16 -27.50 13.00
C ARG A 7 -14.45 -28.22 11.87
N ARG A 8 -13.72 -29.28 12.21
CA ARG A 8 -13.05 -30.18 11.29
C ARG A 8 -14.08 -31.17 10.77
N GLN A 9 -14.45 -31.11 9.50
CA GLN A 9 -15.19 -32.22 8.88
C GLN A 9 -14.19 -33.25 8.38
N GLN A 10 -14.32 -34.46 8.89
CA GLN A 10 -13.65 -35.65 8.39
C GLN A 10 -14.58 -36.23 7.32
N LEU A 11 -14.18 -36.13 6.05
CA LEU A 11 -14.81 -36.87 4.97
C LEU A 11 -13.79 -37.90 4.48
N ASP A 12 -14.17 -39.16 4.61
CA ASP A 12 -13.44 -40.32 4.12
C ASP A 12 -13.41 -40.28 2.58
N ASN A 13 -12.29 -39.80 2.02
CA ASN A 13 -11.47 -40.53 1.06
C ASN A 13 -10.36 -39.62 0.52
N GLN A 14 -9.13 -40.09 0.73
CA GLN A 14 -7.84 -39.72 0.15
C GLN A 14 -7.64 -38.30 -0.46
N ASN A 15 -6.86 -37.50 0.29
CA ASN A 15 -5.93 -36.46 -0.18
C ASN A 15 -6.47 -35.20 -0.87
N ASN A 16 -7.40 -34.48 -0.22
CA ASN A 16 -7.44 -33.03 -0.37
C ASN A 16 -7.96 -32.30 0.88
N LYS A 17 -7.09 -31.59 1.59
CA LYS A 17 -7.45 -30.78 2.77
C LYS A 17 -7.98 -29.44 2.29
N ARG A 18 -9.30 -29.27 2.22
CA ARG A 18 -9.95 -27.98 1.92
C ARG A 18 -10.64 -27.45 3.17
N TRP A 19 -10.33 -26.21 3.54
CA TRP A 19 -11.06 -25.49 4.58
C TRP A 19 -12.34 -24.89 3.95
N SER A 20 -13.51 -25.28 4.45
CA SER A 20 -14.78 -24.62 4.10
C SER A 20 -15.22 -23.75 5.27
N ILE A 21 -15.33 -22.44 5.03
CA ILE A 21 -15.95 -21.50 5.96
C ILE A 21 -17.41 -21.40 5.55
N SER A 22 -18.32 -21.88 6.39
CA SER A 22 -19.75 -21.62 6.27
C SER A 22 -20.15 -20.64 7.37
N LEU A 23 -20.62 -19.46 6.96
CA LEU A 23 -21.31 -18.52 7.84
C LEU A 23 -22.73 -19.08 8.08
N ILE A 24 -23.11 -19.26 9.35
CA ILE A 24 -24.49 -19.56 9.70
C ILE A 24 -25.20 -18.22 9.88
N ASP A 25 -26.13 -17.96 8.98
CA ASP A 25 -27.08 -16.84 9.05
C ASP A 25 -27.93 -16.95 10.31
N ASN A 26 -28.03 -15.83 11.03
CA ASN A 26 -29.13 -15.58 11.94
C ASN A 26 -29.58 -14.12 11.72
N ASN A 27 -30.59 -14.01 10.86
CA ASN A 27 -31.60 -12.97 10.70
C ASN A 27 -31.18 -11.50 10.50
N ASP A 28 -31.40 -11.05 9.25
CA ASP A 28 -32.13 -9.85 8.83
C ASP A 28 -31.59 -8.48 9.28
N GLN A 29 -30.56 -8.01 8.59
CA GLN A 29 -30.74 -7.07 7.46
C GLN A 29 -29.58 -7.30 6.50
N ASP A 30 -29.88 -7.79 5.29
CA ASP A 30 -28.94 -7.79 4.18
C ASP A 30 -28.62 -6.32 3.82
N GLU A 31 -27.65 -5.72 4.52
CA GLU A 31 -26.81 -4.71 3.89
C GLU A 31 -26.01 -5.44 2.80
N GLN A 32 -26.65 -5.68 1.65
CA GLN A 32 -25.93 -5.86 0.40
C GLN A 32 -24.93 -4.71 0.34
N ILE A 33 -23.64 -5.04 0.42
CA ILE A 33 -22.58 -4.05 0.25
C ILE A 33 -22.79 -3.45 -1.14
N SER A 34 -23.42 -2.28 -1.19
CA SER A 34 -23.66 -1.59 -2.44
C SER A 34 -22.30 -1.39 -3.10
N CYS A 35 -22.11 -2.05 -4.23
CA CYS A 35 -20.91 -1.91 -5.04
C CYS A 35 -20.86 -0.53 -5.75
N GLN A 36 -21.90 0.28 -5.60
CA GLN A 36 -22.01 1.60 -6.19
C GLN A 36 -21.78 2.70 -5.15
N SER A 37 -20.93 3.65 -5.52
CA SER A 37 -20.64 4.82 -4.68
C SER A 37 -21.89 5.69 -4.51
N PRO A 38 -22.21 6.14 -3.28
CA PRO A 38 -23.29 7.11 -3.05
C PRO A 38 -23.12 8.42 -3.85
N TYR A 39 -21.87 8.82 -4.12
CA TYR A 39 -21.56 10.02 -4.90
C TYR A 39 -21.88 9.82 -6.38
N LEU A 40 -21.63 8.62 -6.92
CA LEU A 40 -21.94 8.28 -8.30
C LEU A 40 -23.44 8.42 -8.56
N THR A 41 -24.27 7.87 -7.68
CA THR A 41 -25.74 7.96 -7.76
C THR A 41 -26.23 9.41 -7.80
N LEU A 42 -25.61 10.31 -7.03
CA LEU A 42 -25.98 11.73 -7.02
C LEU A 42 -25.56 12.42 -8.32
N LEU A 43 -24.34 12.20 -8.80
CA LEU A 43 -23.84 12.81 -10.05
C LEU A 43 -24.67 12.37 -11.27
N THR A 44 -25.02 11.09 -11.37
CA THR A 44 -25.79 10.57 -12.52
C THR A 44 -27.27 10.95 -12.42
N ASN A 45 -27.92 10.69 -11.28
CA ASN A 45 -29.38 10.77 -11.19
C ASN A 45 -29.89 12.19 -10.90
N LYS A 46 -29.07 13.06 -10.28
CA LYS A 46 -29.48 14.43 -9.94
C LYS A 46 -28.87 15.48 -10.86
N LEU A 47 -27.64 15.30 -11.31
CA LEU A 47 -26.95 16.27 -12.16
C LEU A 47 -26.91 15.87 -13.64
N GLY A 48 -27.41 14.67 -14.00
CA GLY A 48 -27.48 14.20 -15.39
C GLY A 48 -26.11 13.97 -16.02
N ILE A 49 -25.06 13.80 -15.20
CA ILE A 49 -23.70 13.58 -15.70
C ILE A 49 -23.61 12.14 -16.25
N PRO A 50 -23.05 11.94 -17.47
CA PRO A 50 -22.84 10.60 -18.01
C PRO A 50 -22.07 9.70 -17.05
N GLN A 51 -22.50 8.45 -16.90
CA GLN A 51 -21.97 7.53 -15.91
C GLN A 51 -20.45 7.42 -15.92
N GLU A 52 -19.83 7.22 -17.09
CA GLU A 52 -18.37 7.09 -17.21
C GLU A 52 -17.63 8.36 -16.74
N LYS A 53 -18.20 9.55 -16.99
CA LYS A 53 -17.62 10.83 -16.52
C LYS A 53 -17.75 10.97 -15.02
N ALA A 54 -18.90 10.59 -14.45
CA ALA A 54 -19.13 10.62 -13.02
C ALA A 54 -18.22 9.62 -12.28
N GLU A 55 -18.10 8.40 -12.77
CA GLU A 55 -17.18 7.38 -12.24
C GLU A 55 -15.75 7.89 -12.22
N ARG A 56 -15.27 8.42 -13.36
CA ARG A 56 -13.93 8.99 -13.46
C ARG A 56 -13.69 10.12 -12.49
N ALA A 57 -14.63 11.06 -12.39
CA ALA A 57 -14.51 12.20 -11.48
C ALA A 57 -14.45 11.73 -10.01
N CYS A 58 -15.27 10.74 -9.65
CA CYS A 58 -15.22 10.14 -8.32
C CYS A 58 -13.86 9.47 -8.06
N VAL A 59 -13.33 8.68 -8.99
CA VAL A 59 -12.01 8.04 -8.85
C VAL A 59 -10.90 9.08 -8.75
N ALA A 60 -10.92 10.09 -9.63
CA ALA A 60 -9.93 11.15 -9.69
C ALA A 60 -9.95 12.08 -8.48
N THR A 61 -11.01 12.03 -7.66
CA THR A 61 -11.13 12.76 -6.39
C THR A 61 -11.09 11.84 -5.16
N GLY A 62 -10.84 10.55 -5.36
CA GLY A 62 -10.77 9.55 -4.28
C GLY A 62 -12.08 9.39 -3.51
N PHE A 63 -13.23 9.63 -4.19
CA PHE A 63 -14.56 9.57 -3.60
C PHE A 63 -14.70 10.48 -2.36
N ARG A 64 -14.16 11.71 -2.42
CA ARG A 64 -14.19 12.64 -1.28
C ARG A 64 -15.55 13.30 -1.08
N SER A 65 -16.12 13.84 -2.16
CA SER A 65 -17.43 14.50 -2.14
C SER A 65 -17.98 14.68 -3.56
N VAL A 66 -19.30 14.93 -3.66
CA VAL A 66 -19.93 15.33 -4.93
C VAL A 66 -19.33 16.63 -5.43
N GLN A 67 -19.10 17.61 -4.54
CA GLN A 67 -18.54 18.91 -4.91
C GLN A 67 -17.16 18.77 -5.55
N ALA A 68 -16.24 18.01 -4.92
CA ALA A 68 -14.91 17.79 -5.47
C ALA A 68 -14.97 17.13 -6.86
N ALA A 69 -15.86 16.16 -7.05
CA ALA A 69 -16.05 15.51 -8.35
C ALA A 69 -16.61 16.48 -9.40
N THR A 70 -17.55 17.33 -9.04
CA THR A 70 -18.10 18.37 -9.92
C THR A 70 -17.04 19.40 -10.30
N ASP A 71 -16.27 19.90 -9.33
CA ASP A 71 -15.18 20.87 -9.58
C ASP A 71 -14.12 20.26 -10.51
N TRP A 72 -13.75 19.00 -10.29
CA TRP A 72 -12.85 18.26 -11.17
C TRP A 72 -13.38 18.16 -12.60
N LEU A 73 -14.68 17.92 -12.78
CA LEU A 73 -15.32 17.87 -14.10
C LEU A 73 -15.32 19.24 -14.79
N LEU A 74 -15.59 20.32 -14.05
CA LEU A 74 -15.60 21.69 -14.58
C LEU A 74 -14.21 22.11 -15.06
N GLN A 75 -13.16 21.79 -14.29
CA GLN A 75 -11.78 22.12 -14.64
C GLN A 75 -11.27 21.35 -15.87
N ARG A 76 -11.86 20.19 -16.17
CA ARG A 76 -11.42 19.27 -17.23
C ARG A 76 -12.43 19.12 -18.36
N GLN A 77 -13.32 20.10 -18.54
CA GLN A 77 -14.43 20.03 -19.50
C GLN A 77 -14.00 19.70 -20.95
N ASN A 78 -12.74 19.99 -21.31
CA ASN A 78 -12.13 19.73 -22.61
C ASN A 78 -10.97 18.72 -22.61
N ASP A 79 -10.60 18.15 -21.46
CA ASP A 79 -9.49 17.19 -21.37
C ASP A 79 -10.00 15.75 -21.54
N ASN A 80 -9.95 15.25 -22.78
CA ASN A 80 -10.30 13.86 -23.11
C ASN A 80 -9.17 12.87 -22.82
N ARG A 81 -8.05 13.27 -22.20
CA ARG A 81 -6.96 12.34 -21.89
C ARG A 81 -7.45 11.27 -20.92
N LEU A 82 -7.30 10.01 -21.35
CA LEU A 82 -7.57 8.83 -20.54
C LEU A 82 -6.49 8.71 -19.47
N ILE A 83 -6.66 9.41 -18.35
CA ILE A 83 -5.83 9.18 -17.17
C ILE A 83 -6.27 7.83 -16.59
N ARG A 84 -5.47 6.78 -16.84
CA ARG A 84 -5.69 5.46 -16.27
C ARG A 84 -4.96 5.38 -14.94
N SER A 85 -5.71 5.35 -13.85
CA SER A 85 -5.16 5.06 -12.53
C SER A 85 -4.57 3.65 -12.51
N GLU A 86 -3.31 3.54 -12.09
CA GLU A 86 -2.69 2.28 -11.71
C GLU A 86 -2.69 2.17 -10.19
N PHE A 87 -2.94 0.98 -9.67
CA PHE A 87 -3.01 0.72 -8.23
C PHE A 87 -1.87 -0.18 -7.77
N ILE A 88 -1.45 -0.02 -6.53
CA ILE A 88 -0.48 -0.90 -5.87
C ILE A 88 -0.84 -1.08 -4.40
N ILE A 89 -0.69 -2.32 -3.93
CA ILE A 89 -0.85 -2.68 -2.52
C ILE A 89 0.53 -2.74 -1.88
N VAL A 90 0.69 -2.04 -0.78
CA VAL A 90 1.94 -2.06 -0.02
C VAL A 90 1.67 -2.13 1.47
N LEU A 91 2.69 -2.54 2.20
CA LEU A 91 2.70 -2.52 3.64
C LEU A 91 3.75 -1.51 4.10
N CYS A 92 3.29 -0.40 4.67
CA CYS A 92 4.12 0.69 5.13
C CYS A 92 4.46 0.51 6.61
N PRO A 93 5.70 0.78 7.02
CA PRO A 93 6.04 0.80 8.43
C PRO A 93 5.49 2.08 9.08
N ASP A 94 5.49 2.09 10.40
CA ASP A 94 5.22 3.28 11.19
C ASP A 94 6.34 4.31 11.08
N GLU A 95 6.04 5.50 11.58
CA GLU A 95 6.96 6.63 11.60
C GLU A 95 8.26 6.32 12.36
N ARG A 96 8.18 5.60 13.47
CA ARG A 96 9.35 5.24 14.28
C ARG A 96 10.40 4.53 13.43
N LEU A 97 10.00 3.53 12.63
CA LEU A 97 10.96 2.86 11.75
C LEU A 97 11.49 3.80 10.66
N ASN A 98 10.66 4.69 10.12
CA ASN A 98 11.11 5.66 9.12
C ASN A 98 12.18 6.62 9.66
N GLU A 99 12.00 7.11 10.89
CA GLU A 99 12.99 7.94 11.60
C GLU A 99 14.28 7.16 11.85
N GLN A 100 14.19 5.91 12.29
CA GLN A 100 15.36 5.03 12.49
C GLN A 100 16.14 4.80 11.18
N ILE A 101 15.44 4.56 10.07
CA ILE A 101 16.04 4.43 8.74
C ILE A 101 16.68 5.74 8.30
N GLN A 102 16.06 6.89 8.61
CA GLN A 102 16.62 8.20 8.28
C GLN A 102 17.90 8.46 9.08
N THR A 103 17.91 8.18 10.39
CA THR A 103 19.10 8.24 11.24
C THR A 103 20.21 7.34 10.69
N PHE A 104 19.88 6.09 10.36
CA PHE A 104 20.82 5.17 9.71
C PHE A 104 21.39 5.76 8.42
N THR A 105 20.54 6.29 7.54
CA THR A 105 20.96 6.91 6.27
C THR A 105 21.94 8.06 6.49
N SER A 106 21.65 8.94 7.46
CA SER A 106 22.52 10.05 7.84
C SER A 106 23.87 9.59 8.37
N GLU A 107 23.90 8.53 9.19
CA GLU A 107 25.13 7.97 9.72
C GLU A 107 25.99 7.30 8.64
N ILE A 108 25.39 6.58 7.69
CA ILE A 108 26.13 6.04 6.54
C ILE A 108 26.74 7.17 5.73
N PHE A 109 25.96 8.22 5.47
CA PHE A 109 26.41 9.38 4.70
C PHE A 109 27.67 10.00 5.33
N ARG A 110 27.66 10.16 6.66
CA ARG A 110 28.82 10.62 7.43
C ARG A 110 29.99 9.63 7.38
N TYR A 111 29.71 8.34 7.51
CA TYR A 111 30.73 7.28 7.54
C TYR A 111 31.45 7.11 6.19
N LEU A 112 30.72 7.17 5.07
CA LEU A 112 31.27 6.97 3.73
C LEU A 112 31.84 8.25 3.12
N ALA A 113 31.54 9.43 3.68
CA ALA A 113 31.98 10.75 3.17
C ALA A 113 31.68 10.98 1.67
N GLN A 114 30.70 10.24 1.12
CA GLN A 114 30.33 10.30 -0.28
C GLN A 114 29.02 11.07 -0.44
N GLY A 115 29.15 12.32 -0.88
CA GLY A 115 28.05 13.21 -1.22
C GLY A 115 27.07 12.60 -2.25
N ASN A 116 25.78 12.85 -2.06
CA ASN A 116 24.66 12.60 -2.97
C ASN A 116 24.31 11.16 -3.40
N LEU A 117 25.21 10.17 -3.28
CA LEU A 117 24.93 8.79 -3.75
C LEU A 117 23.85 8.04 -2.97
N LEU A 118 23.62 8.40 -1.70
CA LEU A 118 22.63 7.75 -0.83
C LEU A 118 21.27 8.49 -0.75
N ASN A 119 21.22 9.77 -1.13
CA ASN A 119 20.07 10.65 -0.86
C ASN A 119 18.99 10.63 -1.96
N ASP A 120 19.32 10.22 -3.19
CA ASP A 120 18.44 10.40 -4.36
C ASP A 120 17.45 9.25 -4.60
N ARG A 121 17.15 8.43 -3.58
CA ARG A 121 16.24 7.27 -3.73
C ARG A 121 15.32 7.12 -2.53
N GLN A 122 14.54 8.16 -2.19
CA GLN A 122 13.38 8.04 -1.29
C GLN A 122 12.22 7.35 -2.03
N TYR A 123 12.46 6.13 -2.50
CA TYR A 123 11.38 5.26 -2.89
C TYR A 123 10.48 5.01 -1.69
N LEU A 124 9.20 4.79 -1.95
CA LEU A 124 8.23 4.31 -0.98
C LEU A 124 8.85 3.21 -0.11
N ARG A 125 9.19 3.55 1.14
CA ARG A 125 9.82 2.66 2.14
C ARG A 125 8.79 1.67 2.66
N ALA A 126 8.41 0.73 1.81
CA ALA A 126 7.31 -0.19 2.07
C ALA A 126 7.59 -1.56 1.45
N PHE A 127 6.98 -2.59 2.02
CA PHE A 127 6.92 -3.90 1.39
C PHE A 127 5.86 -3.87 0.29
N LYS A 128 6.26 -4.08 -0.96
CA LYS A 128 5.34 -4.17 -2.10
C LYS A 128 4.70 -5.55 -2.13
N LEU A 129 3.38 -5.62 -2.05
CA LEU A 129 2.62 -6.88 -2.06
C LEU A 129 2.15 -7.22 -3.46
N SER A 130 1.77 -6.22 -4.26
CA SER A 130 1.33 -6.39 -5.64
C SER A 130 2.30 -5.74 -6.65
N GLY A 131 2.24 -6.20 -7.90
CA GLY A 131 2.60 -5.34 -9.03
C GLY A 131 1.61 -4.19 -9.18
N PHE A 132 1.92 -3.25 -10.09
CA PHE A 132 0.92 -2.27 -10.51
C PHE A 132 -0.17 -2.96 -11.34
N PHE A 133 -1.42 -2.63 -11.08
CA PHE A 133 -2.57 -3.17 -11.79
C PHE A 133 -3.58 -2.08 -12.12
N HIS A 134 -4.35 -2.27 -13.18
CA HIS A 134 -5.39 -1.33 -13.59
C HIS A 134 -6.76 -1.84 -13.15
N VAL A 135 -7.63 -0.92 -12.75
CA VAL A 135 -9.03 -1.20 -12.38
C VAL A 135 -9.92 -0.24 -13.16
N PRO A 136 -10.94 -0.73 -13.89
CA PRO A 136 -11.92 0.14 -14.53
C PRO A 136 -12.63 1.03 -13.51
N ASP A 137 -12.89 2.29 -13.86
CA ASP A 137 -13.40 3.32 -12.95
C ASP A 137 -14.65 2.84 -12.15
N ARG A 138 -15.58 2.14 -12.82
CA ARG A 138 -16.78 1.54 -12.22
C ARG A 138 -16.53 0.59 -11.04
N TYR A 139 -15.36 -0.05 -10.97
CA TYR A 139 -15.02 -1.04 -9.94
C TYR A 139 -14.10 -0.49 -8.85
N VAL A 140 -13.61 0.75 -8.98
CA VAL A 140 -12.70 1.32 -7.99
C VAL A 140 -13.40 1.50 -6.63
N TYR A 141 -14.69 1.80 -6.60
CA TYR A 141 -15.41 1.84 -5.32
C TYR A 141 -15.42 0.47 -4.61
N SER A 142 -15.70 -0.61 -5.35
CA SER A 142 -15.63 -1.98 -4.83
C SER A 142 -14.21 -2.35 -4.39
N LEU A 143 -13.18 -1.92 -5.14
CA LEU A 143 -11.77 -2.08 -4.77
C LEU A 143 -11.50 -1.53 -3.37
N HIS A 144 -11.97 -0.32 -3.07
CA HIS A 144 -11.79 0.29 -1.74
C HIS A 144 -12.51 -0.53 -0.66
N LYS A 145 -13.76 -0.91 -0.90
CA LYS A 145 -14.57 -1.65 0.09
C LYS A 145 -13.96 -3.00 0.45
N ILE A 146 -13.51 -3.75 -0.55
CA ILE A 146 -12.83 -5.03 -0.35
C ILE A 146 -11.51 -4.79 0.40
N PHE A 147 -10.74 -3.78 -0.03
CA PHE A 147 -9.48 -3.47 0.62
C PHE A 147 -9.67 -3.11 2.10
N ASP A 148 -10.61 -2.22 2.42
CA ASP A 148 -10.95 -1.82 3.79
C ASP A 148 -11.39 -3.03 4.65
N SER A 149 -12.18 -3.93 4.08
CA SER A 149 -12.61 -5.16 4.74
C SER A 149 -11.43 -6.07 5.10
N VAL A 150 -10.54 -6.32 4.14
CA VAL A 150 -9.33 -7.14 4.36
C VAL A 150 -8.38 -6.47 5.36
N VAL A 151 -8.20 -5.15 5.24
CA VAL A 151 -7.39 -4.37 6.18
C VAL A 151 -7.89 -4.57 7.61
N GLU A 152 -9.19 -4.42 7.85
CA GLU A 152 -9.77 -4.54 9.18
C GLU A 152 -9.67 -5.97 9.71
N GLN A 153 -9.92 -6.97 8.85
CA GLN A 153 -9.82 -8.39 9.19
C GLN A 153 -8.41 -8.77 9.69
N TYR A 154 -7.35 -8.27 9.04
CA TYR A 154 -5.98 -8.66 9.33
C TYR A 154 -5.20 -7.66 10.20
N ARG A 155 -5.78 -6.51 10.56
CA ARG A 155 -5.15 -5.44 11.35
C ARG A 155 -4.44 -5.97 12.60
N LYS A 156 -5.11 -6.81 13.39
CA LYS A 156 -4.56 -7.36 14.65
C LYS A 156 -3.42 -8.34 14.39
N LEU A 157 -3.58 -9.21 13.40
CA LEU A 157 -2.56 -10.20 13.03
C LEU A 157 -1.29 -9.54 12.52
N ILE A 158 -1.41 -8.51 11.68
CA ILE A 158 -0.27 -7.71 11.20
C ILE A 158 0.49 -7.12 12.39
N LYS A 159 -0.21 -6.47 13.33
CA LYS A 159 0.43 -5.86 14.51
C LYS A 159 1.12 -6.87 15.43
N GLN A 160 0.55 -8.07 15.57
CA GLN A 160 1.04 -9.06 16.53
C GLN A 160 2.14 -9.95 15.96
N LEU A 161 1.98 -10.41 14.71
CA LEU A 161 2.77 -11.50 14.15
C LEU A 161 3.83 -11.02 13.15
N LEU A 162 3.69 -9.82 12.58
CA LEU A 162 4.63 -9.38 11.58
C LEU A 162 5.97 -9.03 12.22
N ARG A 163 7.03 -9.69 11.73
CA ARG A 163 8.42 -9.54 12.13
C ARG A 163 9.28 -9.25 10.93
N THR A 164 10.28 -8.43 11.17
CA THR A 164 11.21 -7.96 10.16
C THR A 164 12.62 -8.31 10.59
N ILE A 165 13.41 -8.78 9.64
CA ILE A 165 14.81 -9.14 9.83
C ILE A 165 15.69 -8.25 8.95
N LEU A 166 16.90 -7.99 9.42
CA LEU A 166 17.95 -7.40 8.61
C LEU A 166 18.56 -8.48 7.72
N TYR A 167 18.68 -8.20 6.43
CA TYR A 167 19.25 -9.10 5.45
C TYR A 167 20.29 -8.35 4.62
N THR A 168 21.38 -9.04 4.29
CA THR A 168 22.50 -8.48 3.53
C THR A 168 22.87 -9.39 2.38
N THR A 169 23.24 -8.80 1.25
CA THR A 169 23.83 -9.47 0.09
C THR A 169 25.13 -8.77 -0.28
N ASN A 170 25.81 -9.25 -1.32
CA ASN A 170 27.03 -8.59 -1.82
C ASN A 170 26.81 -7.11 -2.18
N ASP A 171 25.61 -6.70 -2.59
CA ASP A 171 25.41 -5.33 -3.04
C ASP A 171 24.28 -4.57 -2.34
N TYR A 172 23.53 -5.23 -1.46
CA TYR A 172 22.37 -4.63 -0.80
C TYR A 172 22.34 -4.91 0.70
N LEU A 173 21.87 -3.93 1.46
CA LEU A 173 21.41 -4.09 2.83
C LEU A 173 19.92 -3.72 2.87
N MET A 174 19.11 -4.57 3.47
CA MET A 174 17.66 -4.52 3.33
C MET A 174 16.94 -5.09 4.56
N LEU A 175 15.74 -4.58 4.81
CA LEU A 175 14.79 -5.17 5.73
C LEU A 175 13.87 -6.13 4.96
N MET A 176 13.59 -7.28 5.56
CA MET A 176 12.74 -8.30 4.96
C MET A 176 11.78 -8.89 6.01
N PRO A 177 10.56 -9.29 5.62
CA PRO A 177 9.73 -10.12 6.49
C PRO A 177 10.44 -11.45 6.78
N ASP A 178 10.29 -11.98 7.99
CA ASP A 178 10.73 -13.33 8.30
C ASP A 178 9.86 -14.40 7.58
N ILE A 179 10.17 -15.68 7.79
CA ILE A 179 9.50 -16.78 7.07
C ILE A 179 8.00 -16.82 7.35
N GLU A 180 7.58 -16.66 8.61
CA GLU A 180 6.16 -16.70 8.99
C GLU A 180 5.43 -15.43 8.54
N SER A 181 6.08 -14.27 8.63
CA SER A 181 5.55 -13.00 8.13
C SER A 181 5.37 -13.01 6.62
N LYS A 182 6.26 -13.66 5.86
CA LYS A 182 6.08 -13.86 4.41
C LYS A 182 4.80 -14.65 4.11
N LYS A 183 4.54 -15.73 4.86
CA LYS A 183 3.31 -16.52 4.70
C LYS A 183 2.07 -15.71 5.04
N LEU A 184 2.11 -14.93 6.13
CA LEU A 184 1.02 -14.03 6.51
C LEU A 184 0.74 -12.99 5.42
N ILE A 185 1.79 -12.32 4.92
CA ILE A 185 1.68 -11.32 3.84
C ILE A 185 1.07 -11.95 2.58
N GLN A 186 1.53 -13.14 2.20
CA GLN A 186 0.99 -13.86 1.05
C GLN A 186 -0.50 -14.22 1.26
N THR A 187 -0.87 -14.63 2.48
CA THR A 187 -2.25 -14.98 2.83
C THR A 187 -3.18 -13.77 2.72
N ILE A 188 -2.74 -12.61 3.22
CA ILE A 188 -3.48 -11.34 3.11
C ILE A 188 -3.67 -10.95 1.64
N PHE A 189 -2.61 -11.04 0.84
CA PHE A 189 -2.65 -10.74 -0.58
C PHE A 189 -3.60 -11.68 -1.34
N ASP A 190 -3.51 -12.99 -1.11
CA ASP A 190 -4.35 -13.99 -1.76
C ASP A 190 -5.83 -13.82 -1.39
N MET A 191 -6.12 -13.47 -0.13
CA MET A 191 -7.48 -13.19 0.32
C MET A 191 -8.07 -11.96 -0.38
N PHE A 192 -7.29 -10.87 -0.45
CA PHE A 192 -7.70 -9.67 -1.18
C PHE A 192 -7.93 -9.97 -2.66
N LYS A 193 -6.97 -10.64 -3.30
CA LYS A 193 -7.04 -11.01 -4.70
C LYS A 193 -8.28 -11.84 -4.99
N GLN A 194 -8.54 -12.88 -4.19
CA GLN A 194 -9.69 -13.76 -4.37
C GLN A 194 -11.02 -12.98 -4.25
N GLN A 195 -11.16 -12.13 -3.22
CA GLN A 195 -12.38 -11.33 -3.06
C GLN A 195 -12.58 -10.34 -4.20
N PHE A 196 -11.50 -9.73 -4.70
CA PHE A 196 -11.58 -8.77 -5.78
C PHE A 196 -11.89 -9.41 -7.14
N GLU A 197 -11.22 -10.52 -7.48
CA GLU A 197 -11.43 -11.23 -8.75
C GLU A 197 -12.83 -11.86 -8.85
N LEU A 198 -13.51 -12.12 -7.72
CA LEU A 198 -14.93 -12.52 -7.71
C LEU A 198 -15.88 -11.41 -8.18
N ILE A 199 -15.52 -10.15 -7.95
CA ILE A 199 -16.34 -8.98 -8.33
C ILE A 199 -15.92 -8.44 -9.71
N VAL A 200 -14.64 -8.59 -10.05
CA VAL A 200 -14.03 -8.03 -11.26
C VAL A 200 -13.27 -9.12 -12.03
N PRO A 201 -13.98 -9.98 -12.79
CA PRO A 201 -13.39 -11.17 -13.41
C PRO A 201 -12.31 -10.85 -14.47
N ASP A 202 -12.33 -9.65 -15.05
CA ASP A 202 -11.40 -9.24 -16.10
C ASP A 202 -10.12 -8.57 -15.59
N VAL A 203 -9.98 -8.39 -14.27
CA VAL A 203 -8.79 -7.75 -13.67
C VAL A 203 -8.03 -8.78 -12.85
N SER A 204 -6.84 -9.17 -13.33
CA SER A 204 -5.93 -10.00 -12.54
C SER A 204 -4.92 -9.16 -11.77
N ILE A 205 -4.87 -9.37 -10.45
CA ILE A 205 -3.87 -8.74 -9.58
C ILE A 205 -2.70 -9.71 -9.43
N ILE A 206 -1.53 -9.27 -9.89
CA ILE A 206 -0.30 -10.08 -9.86
C ILE A 206 0.48 -9.76 -8.59
N PRO A 207 0.98 -10.77 -7.85
CA PRO A 207 1.87 -10.53 -6.71
C PRO A 207 3.14 -9.80 -7.16
N ALA A 208 3.80 -9.10 -6.23
CA ALA A 208 5.07 -8.45 -6.53
C ALA A 208 6.08 -9.48 -7.05
N LYS A 209 6.63 -9.25 -8.27
CA LYS A 209 7.56 -10.17 -8.96
C LYS A 209 8.90 -10.39 -8.23
N LYS A 210 9.16 -9.69 -7.12
CA LYS A 210 10.41 -9.71 -6.36
C LYS A 210 10.15 -10.20 -4.94
N ILE A 211 11.22 -10.71 -4.31
CA ILE A 211 11.29 -10.91 -2.87
C ILE A 211 10.75 -9.65 -2.17
N VAL A 212 9.80 -9.79 -1.25
CA VAL A 212 9.26 -8.67 -0.48
C VAL A 212 10.37 -8.11 0.41
N HIS A 213 10.72 -6.84 0.22
CA HIS A 213 11.78 -6.17 0.97
C HIS A 213 11.66 -4.64 0.96
N LEU A 214 12.37 -4.02 1.89
CA LEU A 214 12.63 -2.59 1.96
C LEU A 214 14.15 -2.41 1.89
N THR A 215 14.65 -1.77 0.84
CA THR A 215 16.09 -1.52 0.68
C THR A 215 16.53 -0.38 1.59
N LEU A 216 17.53 -0.63 2.45
CA LEU A 216 18.15 0.39 3.28
C LEU A 216 19.29 1.08 2.53
N THR A 217 20.14 0.30 1.86
CA THR A 217 21.19 0.82 0.98
C THR A 217 21.57 -0.21 -0.09
N HIS A 218 22.18 0.25 -1.17
CA HIS A 218 22.61 -0.54 -2.32
C HIS A 218 23.99 -0.10 -2.80
N GLY A 219 24.62 -0.87 -3.68
CA GLY A 219 25.93 -0.55 -4.21
C GLY A 219 27.07 -0.82 -3.23
N LEU A 220 26.86 -1.68 -2.22
CA LEU A 220 27.87 -1.96 -1.19
C LEU A 220 29.20 -2.43 -1.79
N SER A 221 29.13 -3.27 -2.81
CA SER A 221 30.33 -3.78 -3.50
C SER A 221 30.58 -3.05 -4.81
N THR A 222 29.54 -2.60 -5.51
CA THR A 222 29.64 -2.05 -6.86
C THR A 222 29.86 -0.55 -6.90
N LEU A 223 29.31 0.21 -5.95
CA LEU A 223 29.42 1.68 -5.89
C LEU A 223 30.43 2.12 -4.83
N PHE A 224 30.38 1.48 -3.67
CA PHE A 224 31.17 1.86 -2.50
C PHE A 224 32.45 1.03 -2.33
N HIS A 225 32.58 -0.07 -3.08
CA HIS A 225 33.71 -1.00 -3.03
C HIS A 225 34.13 -1.37 -1.59
N LEU A 226 33.14 -1.60 -0.71
CA LEU A 226 33.39 -1.83 0.71
C LEU A 226 34.10 -3.16 0.96
N SER A 227 35.14 -3.12 1.80
CA SER A 227 35.77 -4.33 2.34
C SER A 227 34.82 -5.12 3.24
N ASN A 228 35.15 -6.38 3.53
CA ASN A 228 34.35 -7.22 4.43
C ASN A 228 34.21 -6.60 5.84
N ASP A 229 35.26 -5.95 6.33
CA ASP A 229 35.23 -5.28 7.64
C ASP A 229 34.31 -4.06 7.62
N GLN A 230 34.40 -3.23 6.58
CA GLN A 230 33.51 -2.07 6.39
C GLN A 230 32.04 -2.49 6.26
N ARG A 231 31.77 -3.61 5.56
CA ARG A 231 30.43 -4.19 5.45
C ARG A 231 29.91 -4.67 6.80
N THR A 232 30.78 -5.26 7.61
CA THR A 232 30.42 -5.72 8.96
C THR A 232 30.09 -4.54 9.87
N SER A 233 30.92 -3.48 9.84
CA SER A 233 30.64 -2.23 10.57
C SER A 233 29.33 -1.57 10.11
N LEU A 234 29.01 -1.62 8.82
CA LEU A 234 27.74 -1.11 8.29
C LEU A 234 26.53 -1.88 8.82
N ILE A 235 26.62 -3.22 8.88
CA ILE A 235 25.56 -4.07 9.43
C ILE A 235 25.37 -3.77 10.92
N GLN A 236 26.46 -3.61 11.68
CA GLN A 236 26.41 -3.23 13.09
C GLN A 236 25.79 -1.84 13.28
N LEU A 237 26.13 -0.87 12.43
CA LEU A 237 25.50 0.45 12.44
C LEU A 237 23.99 0.36 12.20
N ALA A 238 23.55 -0.46 11.24
CA ALA A 238 22.13 -0.69 10.99
C ALA A 238 21.43 -1.31 12.21
N GLN A 239 22.06 -2.28 12.87
CA GLN A 239 21.54 -2.91 14.09
C GLN A 239 21.46 -1.94 15.28
N LEU A 240 22.36 -0.96 15.35
CA LEU A 240 22.35 0.10 16.37
C LEU A 240 21.26 1.15 16.09
N CYS A 241 21.03 1.51 14.83
CA CYS A 241 20.05 2.52 14.46
C CYS A 241 18.62 1.98 14.37
N ILE A 242 18.44 0.70 14.02
CA ILE A 242 17.13 0.11 13.71
C ILE A 242 16.78 -0.96 14.75
N GLU A 243 15.79 -0.66 15.60
CA GLU A 243 15.35 -1.53 16.68
C GLU A 243 14.36 -2.60 16.18
N LEU A 244 14.87 -3.75 15.74
CA LEU A 244 14.04 -4.87 15.25
C LEU A 244 13.44 -5.74 16.37
N ASP A 245 13.96 -5.64 17.59
CA ASP A 245 13.46 -6.40 18.76
C ASP A 245 12.11 -5.88 19.27
N ARG A 246 11.77 -4.64 18.92
CA ARG A 246 10.47 -4.04 19.26
C ARG A 246 9.48 -4.26 18.13
N PRO A 247 8.21 -4.56 18.44
CA PRO A 247 7.17 -4.61 17.41
C PRO A 247 7.14 -3.33 16.58
N ILE A 248 7.19 -3.49 15.26
CA ILE A 248 7.01 -2.41 14.28
C ILE A 248 5.54 -2.43 13.89
N ASN A 249 4.86 -1.28 13.93
CA ASN A 249 3.50 -1.22 13.42
C ASN A 249 3.54 -1.12 11.90
N TRP A 250 2.95 -2.11 11.24
CA TRP A 250 2.81 -2.13 9.80
C TRP A 250 1.37 -1.81 9.41
N ASN A 251 1.24 -0.96 8.40
CA ASN A 251 -0.01 -0.39 7.93
C ASN A 251 -0.20 -0.80 6.47
N LEU A 252 -1.25 -1.57 6.18
CA LEU A 252 -1.59 -1.97 4.82
C LEU A 252 -2.23 -0.78 4.11
N ARG A 253 -1.69 -0.41 2.95
CA ARG A 253 -2.12 0.75 2.17
C ARG A 253 -2.34 0.40 0.71
N LEU A 254 -3.38 1.00 0.14
CA LEU A 254 -3.67 0.99 -1.29
C LEU A 254 -3.29 2.37 -1.83
N TYR A 255 -2.42 2.39 -2.82
CA TYR A 255 -2.07 3.61 -3.53
C TYR A 255 -2.61 3.56 -4.95
N SER A 256 -3.15 4.68 -5.43
CA SER A 256 -3.24 4.91 -6.88
C SER A 256 -2.06 5.76 -7.32
N ARG A 257 -1.67 5.62 -8.58
CA ARG A 257 -0.74 6.54 -9.23
C ARG A 257 -1.29 6.99 -10.57
N GLU A 258 -0.98 8.24 -10.90
CA GLU A 258 -1.12 8.79 -12.24
C GLU A 258 0.29 9.00 -12.80
N ARG A 259 0.56 8.44 -13.98
CA ARG A 259 1.81 8.72 -14.70
C ARG A 259 1.63 10.01 -15.50
N SER A 260 2.33 11.07 -15.10
CA SER A 260 2.47 12.24 -15.96
C SER A 260 3.45 11.95 -17.10
N SER A 261 3.26 12.64 -18.23
CA SER A 261 4.18 12.60 -19.38
C SER A 261 5.56 13.20 -19.09
N MET A 262 5.75 13.83 -17.92
CA MET A 262 6.95 14.58 -17.53
C MET A 262 7.84 13.85 -16.49
N ASN A 263 7.76 12.51 -16.38
CA ASN A 263 8.55 11.71 -15.43
C ASN A 263 8.25 11.99 -13.93
N GLU A 264 7.08 12.54 -13.63
CA GLU A 264 6.57 12.72 -12.27
C GLU A 264 5.48 11.69 -11.99
N THR A 265 5.58 10.98 -10.86
CA THR A 265 4.54 10.05 -10.43
C THR A 265 3.85 10.61 -9.19
N VAL A 266 2.60 11.05 -9.36
CA VAL A 266 1.74 11.42 -8.24
C VAL A 266 1.12 10.16 -7.68
N TYR A 267 1.34 9.88 -6.40
CA TYR A 267 0.65 8.82 -5.68
C TYR A 267 -0.45 9.42 -4.81
N ARG A 268 -1.62 8.79 -4.81
CA ARG A 268 -2.70 9.08 -3.85
C ARG A 268 -2.85 7.92 -2.89
N VAL A 269 -2.93 8.21 -1.60
CA VAL A 269 -3.36 7.22 -0.61
C VAL A 269 -4.85 7.01 -0.81
N ILE A 270 -5.23 5.83 -1.27
CA ILE A 270 -6.62 5.52 -1.57
C ILE A 270 -7.33 4.99 -0.32
N SER A 271 -6.63 4.15 0.43
CA SER A 271 -7.05 3.71 1.76
C SER A 271 -5.82 3.40 2.61
N SER A 272 -5.98 3.66 3.91
CA SER A 272 -4.96 3.45 4.94
C SER A 272 -5.64 2.94 6.20
N THR A 273 -4.99 2.01 6.91
CA THR A 273 -5.37 1.66 8.28
C THR A 273 -5.48 2.92 9.13
N LYS A 274 -6.64 3.15 9.75
CA LYS A 274 -6.81 4.27 10.68
C LYS A 274 -5.85 4.08 11.86
N ASP A 275 -4.77 4.84 11.94
CA ASP A 275 -3.95 4.88 13.15
C ASP A 275 -4.64 5.79 14.18
N THR A 276 -5.00 5.20 15.32
CA THR A 276 -5.67 5.88 16.44
C THR A 276 -4.68 6.48 17.43
N THR A 277 -3.38 6.44 17.13
CA THR A 277 -2.32 6.95 17.99
C THR A 277 -1.90 8.33 17.51
N ASN A 278 -2.10 9.34 18.37
CA ASN A 278 -1.63 10.73 18.24
C ASN A 278 -0.10 10.79 18.13
N ASN A 279 0.48 10.43 16.99
CA ASN A 279 1.89 10.68 16.68
C ASN A 279 2.00 11.84 15.69
N LYS A 280 2.91 12.77 16.03
CA LYS A 280 3.06 14.11 15.43
C LYS A 280 3.95 14.12 14.18
N GLY A 281 3.87 13.13 13.32
CA GLY A 281 4.54 13.22 12.03
C GLY A 281 3.75 12.57 10.91
N LEU A 282 4.42 12.25 9.79
CA LEU A 282 3.84 12.09 8.44
C LEU A 282 2.95 10.84 8.32
N VAL A 283 1.80 10.89 8.97
CA VAL A 283 0.72 9.91 8.83
C VAL A 283 -0.09 10.26 7.60
N LEU A 284 0.31 9.70 6.46
CA LEU A 284 -0.47 9.80 5.22
C LEU A 284 -1.87 9.20 5.43
N LYS A 285 -2.89 10.05 5.39
CA LYS A 285 -4.31 9.75 5.49
C LYS A 285 -4.87 9.43 4.11
N ALA A 286 -6.04 8.80 4.09
CA ALA A 286 -6.78 8.61 2.85
C ALA A 286 -7.00 9.96 2.14
N ASN A 287 -6.75 9.98 0.84
CA ASN A 287 -6.71 11.11 -0.08
C ASN A 287 -5.48 12.03 -0.01
N ASP A 288 -4.49 11.75 0.83
CA ASP A 288 -3.23 12.49 0.76
C ASP A 288 -2.51 12.18 -0.56
N LEU A 289 -1.97 13.24 -1.16
CA LEU A 289 -1.21 13.19 -2.41
C LEU A 289 0.27 13.40 -2.10
N PHE A 290 1.13 12.58 -2.67
CA PHE A 290 2.57 12.83 -2.64
C PHE A 290 3.18 12.53 -4.00
N MET A 291 4.08 13.40 -4.44
CA MET A 291 4.82 13.19 -5.68
C MET A 291 6.11 12.45 -5.39
N VAL A 292 6.36 11.41 -6.18
CA VAL A 292 7.69 10.82 -6.31
C VAL A 292 8.26 11.32 -7.62
N LEU A 293 9.27 12.17 -7.52
CA LEU A 293 10.07 12.60 -8.65
C LEU A 293 11.00 11.45 -9.09
N ASP A 294 11.32 11.33 -10.38
CA ASP A 294 12.19 10.25 -10.90
C ASP A 294 13.63 10.28 -10.30
N ASN A 295 14.02 11.37 -9.63
CA ASN A 295 15.22 11.47 -8.78
C ASN A 295 14.99 10.99 -7.33
N GLY A 296 13.92 10.23 -7.10
CA GLY A 296 13.59 9.63 -5.81
C GLY A 296 13.25 10.62 -4.70
N ARG A 297 12.95 11.90 -4.97
CA ARG A 297 12.49 12.84 -3.94
C ARG A 297 10.97 12.74 -3.77
N ILE A 298 10.53 12.68 -2.51
CA ILE A 298 9.12 12.87 -2.16
C ILE A 298 8.91 14.36 -1.93
N SER A 299 8.10 15.01 -2.75
CA SER A 299 7.60 16.36 -2.45
C SER A 299 6.12 16.25 -2.11
N GLU A 300 5.75 16.69 -0.90
CA GLU A 300 4.36 17.02 -0.58
C GLU A 300 3.99 18.23 -1.45
N GLN A 301 2.88 18.16 -2.17
CA GLN A 301 2.20 19.41 -2.49
C GLN A 301 1.41 19.77 -1.24
N GLU A 302 1.84 20.81 -0.54
CA GLU A 302 0.87 21.62 0.20
C GLU A 302 -0.26 21.94 -0.78
N ASN A 303 -1.51 21.81 -0.34
CA ASN A 303 -2.69 22.07 -1.15
C ASN A 303 -2.49 23.32 -2.01
N VAL A 304 -2.24 23.15 -3.31
CA VAL A 304 -2.31 24.24 -4.30
C VAL A 304 -3.77 24.63 -4.56
N PHE A 305 -4.72 23.98 -3.88
CA PHE A 305 -6.10 24.44 -3.73
C PHE A 305 -6.26 25.14 -2.37
N GLY A 306 -5.58 26.27 -2.23
CA GLY A 306 -5.86 27.27 -1.21
C GLY A 306 -6.62 28.44 -1.86
N GLU A 307 -7.88 28.59 -1.41
CA GLU A 307 -8.84 29.69 -1.64
C GLU A 307 -9.41 29.88 -3.06
#